data_AF-A0A5J5TV69-F1
#
_entry.id   AF-A0A5J5TV69-F1
#
_cell.length_a   1.000
_cell.length_b   1.000
_cell.length_c   1.000
_cell.angle_alpha   90.00
_cell.angle_beta   90.00
_cell.angle_gamma   90.00
#
_symmetry.space_group_name_H-M   'P 1'
#
loop_
_entity.id
_entity.type
_entity.pdbx_description
1 polymer ?
#
loop_
_entity_poly.entity_id
_entity_poly.type
_entity_poly.pdbx_seq_one_letter_code
_entity_poly.pdbx_strand_id
1 'polypeptide(L)'
;MTAGIKMALMKFLFPPSLFVTATSLASFTLMTSSGLSELRGKNLEYSKFFNIGSKASDVEKSKLKLPSRIAMATLYTPAFLAGVSSFAIFPDENLRFLLLKSAISIHFFKRVLESCFLHKYSGEMGLDTMIVILSSYFISSALVIFNQHLTMGLPEPPIDLTNPGILLFSIGIIGNFYHHYLLSKLRSQGPNKEYKIPKGGLFGFVICPHYLFEVLVFWGFAFISQTLFSFAYAMGTTFYLLGRSSATRKWYLSKFENFPMNVKAMIPFLF
;
A
#
# COMPACT_ATOMS: atom_id res chain seq x y z
N MET A 1 9.70 19.15 26.37
CA MET A 1 9.85 18.72 24.95
C MET A 1 8.52 18.29 24.31
N THR A 2 7.62 17.62 25.04
CA THR A 2 6.33 17.08 24.55
C THR A 2 5.27 18.13 24.19
N ALA A 3 5.20 19.26 24.91
CA ALA A 3 4.23 20.32 24.62
C ALA A 3 4.46 21.01 23.26
N GLY A 4 5.73 21.28 22.90
CA GLY A 4 6.07 21.92 21.63
C GLY A 4 5.74 21.06 20.41
N ILE A 5 6.00 19.75 20.48
CA ILE A 5 5.65 18.80 19.41
C ILE A 5 4.14 18.70 19.25
N LYS A 6 3.40 18.60 20.36
CA LYS A 6 1.93 18.57 20.35
C LYS A 6 1.35 19.84 19.72
N MET A 7 1.89 21.01 20.07
CA MET A 7 1.46 22.29 19.53
C MET A 7 1.81 22.45 18.04
N ALA A 8 2.94 21.91 17.59
CA ALA A 8 3.30 21.88 16.17
C ALA A 8 2.36 20.98 15.37
N LEU A 9 2.06 19.77 15.86
CA LEU A 9 1.15 18.82 15.20
C LEU A 9 -0.26 19.37 15.04
N MET A 10 -0.76 20.13 16.02
CA MET A 10 -2.08 20.77 15.94
C MET A 10 -2.19 21.86 14.85
N LYS A 11 -1.06 22.33 14.28
CA LYS A 11 -1.10 23.21 13.11
C LYS A 11 -1.43 22.48 11.82
N PHE A 12 -1.19 21.18 11.76
CA PHE A 12 -1.30 20.35 10.56
C PHE A 12 -2.38 19.28 10.65
N LEU A 13 -2.89 18.95 11.83
CA LEU A 13 -3.83 17.85 12.01
C LEU A 13 -5.11 18.33 12.67
N PHE A 14 -6.23 17.76 12.25
CA PHE A 14 -7.45 17.82 13.04
C PHE A 14 -7.21 17.22 14.43
N PRO A 15 -7.80 17.81 15.50
CA PRO A 15 -7.61 17.30 16.86
C PRO A 15 -8.19 15.88 16.96
N PRO A 16 -7.39 14.87 17.33
CA PRO A 16 -7.85 13.50 17.35
C PRO A 16 -8.73 13.22 18.57
N SER A 17 -9.83 12.49 18.37
CA SER A 17 -10.59 11.89 19.48
C SER A 17 -9.81 10.71 20.09
N LEU A 18 -10.30 10.18 21.23
CA LEU A 18 -9.74 8.96 21.82
C LEU A 18 -9.82 7.78 20.84
N PHE A 19 -10.93 7.66 20.13
CA PHE A 19 -11.14 6.63 19.11
C PHE A 19 -10.13 6.77 17.95
N VAL A 20 -9.95 7.98 17.41
CA VAL A 20 -8.95 8.26 16.36
C VAL A 20 -7.56 7.89 16.86
N THR A 21 -7.21 8.27 18.09
CA THR A 21 -5.90 7.99 18.68
C THR A 21 -5.66 6.48 18.83
N ALA A 22 -6.63 5.74 19.36
CA ALA A 22 -6.52 4.30 19.58
C ALA A 22 -6.38 3.53 18.24
N THR A 23 -7.22 3.86 17.26
CA THR A 23 -7.16 3.22 15.93
C THR A 23 -5.88 3.57 15.18
N SER A 24 -5.38 4.80 15.33
CA SER A 24 -4.07 5.22 14.77
C SER A 24 -2.93 4.39 15.32
N LEU A 25 -2.87 4.22 16.65
CA LEU A 25 -1.83 3.43 17.31
C LEU A 25 -1.89 1.96 16.91
N ALA A 26 -3.10 1.39 16.87
CA ALA A 26 -3.31 0.00 16.46
C ALA A 26 -2.86 -0.23 15.01
N SER A 27 -3.33 0.61 14.08
CA SER A 27 -2.98 0.54 12.65
C SER A 27 -1.46 0.65 12.43
N PHE A 28 -0.83 1.66 13.04
CA PHE A 28 0.61 1.86 12.95
C PHE A 28 1.40 0.66 13.50
N THR A 29 1.01 0.15 14.66
CA THR A 29 1.70 -0.97 15.33
C THR A 29 1.61 -2.25 14.49
N LEU A 30 0.42 -2.58 13.99
CA LEU A 30 0.20 -3.77 13.16
C LEU A 30 1.03 -3.70 11.86
N MET A 31 0.96 -2.58 11.15
CA MET A 31 1.69 -2.39 9.89
C MET A 31 3.21 -2.40 10.09
N THR A 32 3.70 -1.78 11.16
CA THR A 32 5.13 -1.77 11.49
C THR A 32 5.61 -3.17 11.86
N SER A 33 4.82 -3.92 12.63
CA SER A 33 5.10 -5.32 12.96
C SER A 33 5.20 -6.19 11.69
N SER A 34 4.26 -6.02 10.76
CA SER A 34 4.32 -6.68 9.45
C SER A 34 5.58 -6.29 8.66
N GLY A 35 5.97 -5.02 8.65
CA GLY A 35 7.22 -4.56 8.02
C GLY A 35 8.48 -5.17 8.64
N LEU A 36 8.54 -5.28 9.97
CA LEU A 36 9.62 -5.98 10.68
C LEU A 36 9.64 -7.48 10.35
N SER A 37 8.47 -8.11 10.24
CA SER A 37 8.34 -9.50 9.82
C SER A 37 8.95 -9.73 8.44
N GLU A 38 8.65 -8.84 7.49
CA GLU A 38 9.23 -8.87 6.14
C GLU A 38 10.77 -8.73 6.17
N LEU A 39 11.31 -7.84 6.99
CA LEU A 39 12.77 -7.66 7.14
C LEU A 39 13.46 -8.90 7.71
N ARG A 40 12.79 -9.59 8.65
CA ARG A 40 13.26 -10.81 9.32
C ARG A 40 13.08 -12.08 8.47
N GLY A 41 12.57 -11.96 7.23
CA GLY A 41 12.37 -13.09 6.33
C GLY A 41 11.09 -13.89 6.59
N LYS A 42 10.23 -13.45 7.53
CA LYS A 42 8.87 -13.98 7.71
C LYS A 42 7.92 -13.21 6.78
N ASN A 43 8.14 -13.41 5.49
CA ASN A 43 7.49 -12.67 4.40
C ASN A 43 6.06 -13.17 4.18
N LEU A 44 5.13 -12.27 3.81
CA LEU A 44 3.80 -12.72 3.37
C LEU A 44 3.90 -13.60 2.11
N GLU A 45 3.25 -14.76 2.18
CA GLU A 45 3.39 -15.88 1.25
C GLU A 45 2.55 -15.68 -0.02
N TYR A 46 3.00 -14.76 -0.87
CA TYR A 46 2.46 -14.60 -2.21
C TYR A 46 3.55 -14.15 -3.17
N SER A 47 3.30 -14.31 -4.48
CA SER A 47 4.23 -13.96 -5.53
C SER A 47 5.57 -14.71 -5.36
N LYS A 48 6.69 -14.01 -5.31
CA LYS A 48 8.04 -14.60 -5.24
C LYS A 48 8.39 -15.21 -3.89
N PHE A 49 7.63 -14.95 -2.83
CA PHE A 49 7.87 -15.47 -1.48
C PHE A 49 7.01 -16.67 -1.13
N PHE A 50 6.20 -17.14 -2.08
CA PHE A 50 5.39 -18.33 -1.91
C PHE A 50 6.30 -19.56 -1.73
N ASN A 51 6.09 -20.34 -0.66
CA ASN A 51 6.87 -21.54 -0.27
C ASN A 51 8.38 -21.33 -0.04
N ILE A 52 8.85 -20.11 0.19
CA ILE A 52 10.25 -19.89 0.59
C ILE A 52 10.38 -20.17 2.08
N GLY A 53 10.64 -21.43 2.45
CA GLY A 53 10.97 -21.83 3.83
C GLY A 53 10.19 -23.02 4.40
N SER A 54 9.14 -23.50 3.72
CA SER A 54 8.40 -24.69 4.17
C SER A 54 9.05 -25.98 3.69
N LYS A 55 9.61 -26.77 4.63
CA LYS A 55 9.64 -28.22 4.47
C LYS A 55 8.19 -28.68 4.65
N ALA A 56 7.45 -28.79 3.55
CA ALA A 56 6.01 -29.01 3.56
C ALA A 56 5.63 -30.17 4.50
N SER A 57 4.96 -29.86 5.61
CA SER A 57 4.21 -30.84 6.38
C SER A 57 2.88 -31.12 5.66
N ASP A 58 2.30 -32.31 5.80
CA ASP A 58 1.06 -32.67 5.10
C ASP A 58 -0.14 -31.77 5.47
N VAL A 59 -0.04 -30.99 6.56
CA VAL A 59 -1.00 -29.95 6.95
C VAL A 59 -0.93 -28.71 6.05
N GLU A 60 0.23 -28.36 5.48
CA GLU A 60 0.35 -27.21 4.55
C GLU A 60 -0.22 -27.51 3.16
N LYS A 61 -0.37 -28.79 2.79
CA LYS A 61 -1.01 -29.20 1.53
C LYS A 61 -2.53 -28.94 1.51
N SER A 62 -3.17 -28.77 2.67
CA SER A 62 -4.64 -28.64 2.79
C SER A 62 -5.16 -27.20 2.79
N LYS A 63 -4.29 -26.17 2.80
CA LYS A 63 -4.74 -24.78 2.73
C LYS A 63 -5.32 -24.47 1.34
N LEU A 64 -6.53 -23.92 1.30
CA LEU A 64 -7.18 -23.49 0.05
C LEU A 64 -6.31 -22.42 -0.64
N LYS A 65 -6.03 -22.65 -1.93
CA LYS A 65 -5.24 -21.76 -2.78
C LYS A 65 -6.11 -21.22 -3.89
N LEU A 66 -5.88 -19.95 -4.22
CA LEU A 66 -6.57 -19.28 -5.32
C LEU A 66 -5.55 -18.81 -6.36
N PRO A 67 -5.92 -18.81 -7.67
CA PRO A 67 -5.11 -18.18 -8.69
C PRO A 67 -4.82 -16.72 -8.30
N SER A 68 -3.57 -16.26 -8.38
CA SER A 68 -3.22 -14.92 -7.89
C SER A 68 -4.04 -13.81 -8.54
N ARG A 69 -4.50 -13.97 -9.79
CA ARG A 69 -5.37 -12.99 -10.45
C ARG A 69 -6.67 -12.78 -9.66
N ILE A 70 -7.35 -13.87 -9.34
CA ILE A 70 -8.61 -13.86 -8.59
C ILE A 70 -8.34 -13.33 -7.18
N ALA A 71 -7.32 -13.86 -6.50
CA ALA A 71 -7.00 -13.44 -5.13
C ALA A 71 -6.69 -11.94 -5.03
N MET A 72 -5.88 -11.41 -5.95
CA MET A 72 -5.50 -9.99 -5.96
C MET A 72 -6.68 -9.07 -6.32
N ALA A 73 -7.52 -9.45 -7.28
CA ALA A 73 -8.74 -8.68 -7.59
C ALA A 73 -9.70 -8.67 -6.40
N THR A 74 -9.93 -9.83 -5.79
CA THR A 74 -10.82 -9.99 -4.63
C THR A 74 -10.32 -9.19 -3.42
N LEU A 75 -9.02 -9.21 -3.10
CA LEU A 75 -8.53 -8.50 -1.92
C LEU A 75 -8.62 -6.97 -2.02
N TYR A 76 -8.59 -6.39 -3.22
CA TYR A 76 -8.71 -4.93 -3.41
C TYR A 76 -10.17 -4.47 -3.50
N THR A 77 -11.08 -5.36 -3.91
CA THR A 77 -12.47 -5.01 -4.20
C THR A 77 -13.22 -4.43 -2.99
N PRO A 78 -13.14 -4.97 -1.77
CA PRO A 78 -13.83 -4.38 -0.62
C PRO A 78 -13.39 -2.96 -0.28
N ALA A 79 -12.10 -2.64 -0.40
CA ALA A 79 -11.60 -1.29 -0.18
C ALA A 79 -12.09 -0.31 -1.25
N PHE A 80 -12.16 -0.74 -2.51
CA PHE A 80 -12.81 0.01 -3.59
C PHE A 80 -14.30 0.26 -3.28
N LEU A 81 -15.04 -0.78 -2.88
CA LEU A 81 -16.45 -0.66 -2.53
C LEU A 81 -16.67 0.25 -1.33
N ALA A 82 -15.80 0.24 -0.32
CA ALA A 82 -15.85 1.18 0.80
C ALA A 82 -15.73 2.64 0.31
N GLY A 83 -14.76 2.89 -0.59
CA GLY A 83 -14.61 4.19 -1.26
C GLY A 83 -15.87 4.63 -2.00
N VAL A 84 -16.40 3.80 -2.90
CA VAL A 84 -17.58 4.15 -3.71
C VAL A 84 -18.83 4.30 -2.86
N SER A 85 -19.05 3.40 -1.90
CA SER A 85 -20.24 3.44 -1.03
C SER A 85 -20.27 4.71 -0.16
N SER A 86 -19.10 5.26 0.18
CA SER A 86 -19.02 6.50 0.96
C SER A 86 -19.63 7.72 0.26
N PHE A 87 -19.78 7.71 -1.07
CA PHE A 87 -20.49 8.78 -1.79
C PHE A 87 -21.99 8.77 -1.49
N ALA A 88 -22.58 7.60 -1.27
CA ALA A 88 -24.00 7.46 -0.91
C ALA A 88 -24.23 7.58 0.60
N ILE A 89 -23.32 7.07 1.42
CA ILE A 89 -23.43 7.13 2.90
C ILE A 89 -23.21 8.55 3.42
N PHE A 90 -22.29 9.30 2.81
CA PHE A 90 -21.93 10.66 3.21
C PHE A 90 -22.07 11.62 2.00
N PRO A 91 -23.31 11.99 1.62
CA PRO A 91 -23.56 12.78 0.41
C PRO A 91 -23.22 14.27 0.57
N ASP A 92 -23.55 14.87 1.71
CA ASP A 92 -23.48 16.33 1.95
C ASP A 92 -22.18 16.73 2.67
N GLU A 93 -21.05 16.54 2.00
CA GLU A 93 -19.72 16.69 2.60
C GLU A 93 -18.88 17.80 1.95
N ASN A 94 -17.86 18.28 2.67
CA ASN A 94 -16.98 19.33 2.17
C ASN A 94 -16.02 18.85 1.05
N LEU A 95 -15.38 19.80 0.35
CA LEU A 95 -14.48 19.51 -0.76
C LEU A 95 -13.32 18.59 -0.36
N ARG A 96 -12.72 18.79 0.82
CA ARG A 96 -11.62 17.96 1.33
C ARG A 96 -12.03 16.48 1.40
N PHE A 97 -13.21 16.23 1.96
CA PHE A 97 -13.73 14.87 2.09
C PHE A 97 -14.09 14.29 0.72
N LEU A 98 -14.71 15.08 -0.18
CA LEU A 98 -14.97 14.66 -1.56
C LEU A 98 -13.68 14.22 -2.28
N LEU A 99 -12.61 15.01 -2.16
CA LEU A 99 -11.31 14.69 -2.75
C LEU A 99 -10.73 13.39 -2.17
N LEU A 100 -10.81 13.20 -0.84
CA LEU A 100 -10.29 12.02 -0.17
C LEU A 100 -11.01 10.74 -0.61
N LYS A 101 -12.35 10.72 -0.57
CA LYS A 101 -13.13 9.53 -0.97
C LYS A 101 -12.99 9.23 -2.46
N SER A 102 -12.84 10.26 -3.29
CA SER A 102 -12.49 10.12 -4.72
C SER A 102 -11.12 9.49 -4.89
N ALA A 103 -10.09 9.98 -4.19
CA ALA A 103 -8.73 9.49 -4.30
C ALA A 103 -8.62 8.00 -3.88
N ILE A 104 -9.28 7.61 -2.77
CA ILE A 104 -9.36 6.21 -2.32
C ILE A 104 -10.05 5.34 -3.37
N SER A 105 -11.20 5.77 -3.87
CA SER A 105 -11.98 5.03 -4.87
C SER A 105 -11.20 4.83 -6.16
N ILE A 106 -10.58 5.90 -6.68
CA ILE A 106 -9.77 5.86 -7.90
C ILE A 106 -8.58 4.93 -7.71
N HIS A 107 -7.87 5.02 -6.57
CA HIS A 107 -6.72 4.16 -6.29
C HIS A 107 -7.10 2.68 -6.29
N PHE A 108 -8.09 2.28 -5.48
CA PHE A 108 -8.46 0.87 -5.38
C PHE A 108 -9.17 0.36 -6.64
N PHE A 109 -9.94 1.19 -7.34
CA PHE A 109 -10.48 0.84 -8.66
C PHE A 109 -9.35 0.51 -9.64
N LYS A 110 -8.34 1.38 -9.70
CA LYS A 110 -7.15 1.17 -10.52
C LYS A 110 -6.41 -0.11 -10.11
N ARG A 111 -6.28 -0.43 -8.82
CA ARG A 111 -5.68 -1.70 -8.35
C ARG A 111 -6.47 -2.94 -8.76
N VAL A 112 -7.81 -2.87 -8.72
CA VAL A 112 -8.70 -3.93 -9.22
C VAL A 112 -8.49 -4.13 -10.73
N LEU A 113 -8.54 -3.05 -11.52
CA LEU A 113 -8.33 -3.12 -12.97
C LEU A 113 -6.95 -3.66 -13.34
N GLU A 114 -5.89 -3.22 -12.66
CA GLU A 114 -4.55 -3.77 -12.88
C GLU A 114 -4.48 -5.27 -12.58
N SER A 115 -5.14 -5.71 -11.52
CA SER A 115 -5.20 -7.14 -11.16
C SER A 115 -5.97 -7.95 -12.19
N CYS A 116 -7.08 -7.43 -12.74
CA CYS A 116 -7.87 -8.13 -13.74
C CYS A 116 -7.18 -8.18 -15.12
N PHE A 117 -6.60 -7.07 -15.55
CA PHE A 117 -6.26 -6.84 -16.96
C PHE A 117 -4.78 -6.57 -17.24
N LEU A 118 -4.05 -5.94 -16.31
CA LEU A 118 -2.66 -5.53 -16.56
C LEU A 118 -1.65 -6.60 -16.13
N HIS A 119 -1.78 -7.11 -14.91
CA HIS A 119 -0.81 -8.01 -14.32
C HIS A 119 -0.88 -9.41 -14.94
N LYS A 120 0.28 -9.92 -15.34
CA LYS A 120 0.44 -11.29 -15.83
C LYS A 120 0.83 -12.20 -14.69
N TYR A 121 -0.15 -12.70 -13.94
CA TYR A 121 0.08 -13.64 -12.84
C TYR A 121 0.50 -15.03 -13.33
N SER A 122 1.26 -15.74 -12.50
CA SER A 122 1.73 -17.10 -12.81
C SER A 122 1.73 -18.04 -11.61
N GLY A 123 1.26 -17.57 -10.45
CA GLY A 123 1.27 -18.30 -9.20
C GLY A 123 -0.08 -18.26 -8.51
N GLU A 124 -0.07 -18.69 -7.26
CA GLU A 124 -1.24 -18.78 -6.39
C GLU A 124 -1.03 -17.93 -5.14
N MET A 125 -2.10 -17.75 -4.37
CA MET A 125 -2.08 -17.13 -3.05
C MET A 125 -2.93 -17.99 -2.11
N GLY A 126 -2.44 -18.19 -0.88
CA GLY A 126 -3.22 -18.83 0.18
C GLY A 126 -4.42 -17.96 0.60
N LEU A 127 -5.56 -18.60 0.88
CA LEU A 127 -6.78 -17.90 1.27
C LEU A 127 -6.58 -17.07 2.56
N ASP A 128 -5.80 -17.58 3.50
CA ASP A 128 -5.43 -16.90 4.76
C ASP A 128 -4.70 -15.57 4.50
N THR A 129 -3.69 -15.60 3.63
CA THR A 129 -2.95 -14.40 3.21
C THR A 129 -3.87 -13.40 2.51
N MET A 130 -4.75 -13.89 1.63
CA MET A 130 -5.73 -13.05 0.95
C MET A 130 -6.67 -12.35 1.95
N ILE A 131 -7.23 -13.09 2.91
CA ILE A 131 -8.16 -12.55 3.93
C ILE A 131 -7.48 -11.49 4.79
N VAL A 132 -6.24 -11.72 5.22
CA VAL A 132 -5.48 -10.75 6.03
C VAL A 132 -5.28 -9.44 5.27
N ILE A 133 -4.81 -9.51 4.01
CA ILE A 133 -4.55 -8.33 3.19
C ILE A 133 -5.88 -7.60 2.86
N LEU A 134 -6.91 -8.36 2.49
CA LEU A 134 -8.25 -7.84 2.21
C LEU A 134 -8.80 -7.08 3.42
N SER A 135 -8.77 -7.70 4.60
CA SER A 135 -9.28 -7.11 5.83
C SER A 135 -8.52 -5.83 6.19
N SER A 136 -7.18 -5.85 6.04
CA SER A 136 -6.35 -4.68 6.27
C SER A 136 -6.73 -3.51 5.35
N TYR A 137 -6.82 -3.73 4.04
CA TYR A 137 -7.19 -2.65 3.11
C TYR A 137 -8.62 -2.15 3.33
N PHE A 138 -9.58 -3.05 3.58
CA PHE A 138 -10.96 -2.68 3.82
C PHE A 138 -11.10 -1.84 5.09
N ILE A 139 -10.61 -2.34 6.23
CA ILE A 139 -10.71 -1.67 7.53
C ILE A 139 -9.99 -0.33 7.47
N SER A 140 -8.77 -0.28 6.93
CA SER A 140 -8.04 0.98 6.84
C SER A 140 -8.75 1.99 5.94
N SER A 141 -9.30 1.59 4.79
CA SER A 141 -10.02 2.51 3.91
C SER A 141 -11.30 3.04 4.56
N ALA A 142 -12.07 2.16 5.20
CA ALA A 142 -13.26 2.53 5.95
C ALA A 142 -12.92 3.49 7.11
N LEU A 143 -11.82 3.23 7.83
CA LEU A 143 -11.36 4.10 8.91
C LEU A 143 -10.86 5.45 8.38
N VAL A 144 -10.13 5.54 7.26
CA VAL A 144 -9.76 6.83 6.67
C VAL A 144 -11.00 7.66 6.36
N ILE A 145 -12.01 7.06 5.73
CA ILE A 145 -13.27 7.71 5.38
C ILE A 145 -14.03 8.16 6.64
N PHE A 146 -14.21 7.25 7.60
CA PHE A 146 -14.95 7.53 8.83
C PHE A 146 -14.24 8.59 9.69
N ASN A 147 -12.91 8.52 9.82
CA ASN A 147 -12.16 9.52 10.57
C ASN A 147 -12.27 10.91 9.91
N GLN A 148 -12.35 11.00 8.58
CA GLN A 148 -12.60 12.27 7.90
C GLN A 148 -14.01 12.81 8.18
N HIS A 149 -15.02 11.94 8.20
CA HIS A 149 -16.38 12.36 8.57
C HIS A 149 -16.43 12.92 10.00
N LEU A 150 -15.69 12.33 10.94
CA LEU A 150 -15.61 12.82 12.32
C LEU A 150 -15.00 14.23 12.46
N THR A 151 -14.33 14.75 11.44
CA THR A 151 -13.80 16.12 11.46
C THR A 151 -14.82 17.16 10.99
N MET A 152 -16.00 16.75 10.52
CA MET A 152 -17.03 17.66 10.05
C MET A 152 -17.51 18.56 11.19
N GLY A 153 -17.56 19.87 10.92
CA GLY A 153 -17.89 20.90 11.91
C GLY A 153 -16.72 21.35 12.80
N LEU A 154 -15.54 20.72 12.69
CA LEU A 154 -14.32 21.22 13.33
C LEU A 154 -13.68 22.33 12.48
N PRO A 155 -12.95 23.27 13.10
CA PRO A 155 -12.13 24.21 12.34
C PRO A 155 -11.05 23.46 11.55
N GLU A 156 -10.87 23.83 10.28
CA GLU A 156 -9.80 23.32 9.43
C GLU A 156 -8.42 23.58 10.06
N PRO A 157 -7.42 22.70 9.85
CA PRO A 157 -6.07 22.93 10.33
C PRO A 157 -5.50 24.26 9.80
N PRO A 158 -4.76 25.03 10.61
CA PRO A 158 -4.20 26.32 10.19
C PRO A 158 -3.33 26.25 8.94
N ILE A 159 -2.64 25.12 8.72
CA ILE A 159 -1.86 24.87 7.51
C ILE A 159 -2.58 23.79 6.70
N ASP A 160 -3.15 24.20 5.56
CA ASP A 160 -3.82 23.29 4.64
C ASP A 160 -2.82 22.54 3.76
N LEU A 161 -2.86 21.20 3.82
CA LEU A 161 -2.05 20.28 3.04
C LEU A 161 -2.81 19.64 1.88
N THR A 162 -4.07 20.04 1.61
CA THR A 162 -4.91 19.45 0.56
C THR A 162 -4.25 19.49 -0.81
N ASN A 163 -3.77 20.66 -1.25
CA ASN A 163 -3.14 20.82 -2.56
C ASN A 163 -1.84 20.01 -2.71
N PRO A 164 -0.89 20.07 -1.76
CA PRO A 164 0.24 19.13 -1.74
C PRO A 164 -0.18 17.66 -1.74
N GLY A 165 -1.26 17.31 -1.05
CA GLY A 165 -1.81 15.96 -0.99
C GLY A 165 -2.35 15.47 -2.34
N ILE A 166 -3.08 16.31 -3.08
CA ILE A 166 -3.54 16.02 -4.45
C ILE A 166 -2.34 15.80 -5.37
N LEU A 167 -1.30 16.64 -5.26
CA LEU A 167 -0.08 16.51 -6.06
C LEU A 167 0.64 15.19 -5.76
N LEU A 168 0.84 14.85 -4.48
CA LEU A 168 1.44 13.59 -4.05
C LEU A 168 0.63 12.38 -4.53
N PHE A 169 -0.69 12.42 -4.38
CA PHE A 169 -1.59 11.38 -4.88
C PHE A 169 -1.45 11.19 -6.39
N SER A 170 -1.44 12.28 -7.15
CA SER A 170 -1.36 12.26 -8.62
C SER A 170 -0.03 11.68 -9.10
N ILE A 171 1.09 12.13 -8.51
CA ILE A 171 2.43 11.58 -8.80
C ILE A 171 2.47 10.10 -8.43
N GLY A 172 1.94 9.75 -7.25
CA GLY A 172 1.87 8.39 -6.74
C GLY A 172 1.10 7.45 -7.66
N ILE A 173 -0.14 7.80 -8.04
CA ILE A 173 -0.98 6.90 -8.83
C ILE A 173 -0.44 6.69 -10.24
N ILE A 174 0.06 7.76 -10.88
CA ILE A 174 0.66 7.71 -12.23
C ILE A 174 1.96 6.90 -12.20
N GLY A 175 2.86 7.21 -11.26
CA GLY A 175 4.13 6.50 -11.14
C GLY A 175 3.95 5.03 -10.79
N ASN A 176 3.00 4.71 -9.92
CA ASN A 176 2.68 3.33 -9.56
C ASN A 176 2.13 2.55 -10.77
N PHE A 177 1.17 3.12 -11.51
CA PHE A 177 0.67 2.52 -12.75
C PHE A 177 1.76 2.29 -13.78
N TYR A 178 2.56 3.32 -14.06
CA TYR A 178 3.64 3.25 -15.04
C TYR A 178 4.62 2.10 -14.74
N HIS A 179 5.02 1.93 -13.48
CA HIS A 179 5.94 0.87 -13.10
C HIS A 179 5.28 -0.52 -13.09
N HIS A 180 3.98 -0.65 -12.78
CA HIS A 180 3.26 -1.91 -12.99
C HIS A 180 3.13 -2.28 -14.47
N TYR A 181 2.91 -1.29 -15.34
CA TYR A 181 2.89 -1.49 -16.78
C TYR A 181 4.25 -1.97 -17.31
N LEU A 182 5.35 -1.39 -16.84
CA LEU A 182 6.69 -1.91 -17.16
C LEU A 182 6.87 -3.36 -16.67
N LEU A 183 6.42 -3.69 -15.46
CA LEU A 183 6.50 -5.06 -14.93
C LEU A 183 5.68 -6.06 -15.76
N SER A 184 4.51 -5.67 -16.28
CA SER A 184 3.68 -6.56 -17.10
C SER A 184 4.31 -6.90 -18.45
N LYS A 185 5.19 -6.04 -18.98
CA LYS A 185 5.96 -6.30 -20.21
C LYS A 185 7.08 -7.31 -20.03
N LEU A 186 7.59 -7.52 -18.81
CA LEU A 186 8.71 -8.43 -18.56
C LEU A 186 8.35 -9.90 -18.77
N ARG A 187 7.07 -10.24 -18.57
CA ARG A 187 6.57 -11.60 -18.79
C ARG A 187 6.15 -11.77 -20.25
N SER A 188 6.99 -12.44 -21.04
CA SER A 188 6.65 -12.89 -22.40
C SER A 188 5.55 -13.95 -22.37
N GLN A 189 4.74 -14.03 -23.43
CA GLN A 189 3.66 -15.02 -23.57
C GLN A 189 4.18 -16.44 -23.91
N GLY A 190 5.37 -16.80 -23.41
CA GLY A 190 6.01 -18.10 -23.68
C GLY A 190 5.83 -19.09 -22.52
N PRO A 191 6.08 -20.39 -22.76
CA PRO A 191 5.97 -21.44 -21.75
C PRO A 191 6.98 -21.26 -20.59
N ASN A 192 8.11 -20.60 -20.83
CA ASN A 192 9.15 -20.37 -19.81
C ASN A 192 8.84 -19.11 -18.97
N LYS A 193 8.24 -19.35 -17.81
CA LYS A 193 7.84 -18.34 -16.79
C LYS A 193 9.02 -17.89 -15.92
N GLU A 194 10.11 -17.46 -16.53
CA GLU A 194 11.28 -17.01 -15.79
C GLU A 194 11.14 -15.57 -15.28
N TYR A 195 11.69 -15.32 -14.10
CA TYR A 195 11.84 -13.95 -13.60
C TYR A 195 12.93 -13.23 -14.40
N LYS A 196 12.69 -11.96 -14.71
CA LYS A 196 13.67 -11.08 -15.38
C LYS A 196 13.94 -9.85 -14.52
N ILE A 197 15.14 -9.29 -14.64
CA ILE A 197 15.48 -8.02 -14.01
C ILE A 197 14.70 -6.91 -14.71
N PRO A 198 13.87 -6.14 -13.99
CA PRO A 198 13.09 -5.06 -14.56
C PRO A 198 14.01 -3.92 -15.06
N LYS A 199 13.65 -3.29 -16.17
CA LYS A 199 14.36 -2.13 -16.75
C LYS A 199 13.36 -1.03 -17.14
N GLY A 200 13.85 0.19 -17.27
CA GLY A 200 13.05 1.38 -17.62
C GLY A 200 12.46 2.09 -16.40
N GLY A 201 12.10 3.36 -16.56
CA GLY A 201 11.65 4.21 -15.44
C GLY A 201 12.68 4.26 -14.32
N LEU A 202 12.22 4.18 -13.07
CA LEU A 202 13.09 4.15 -11.89
C LEU A 202 13.70 2.78 -11.59
N PHE A 203 13.45 1.73 -12.39
CA PHE A 203 14.06 0.41 -12.16
C PHE A 203 15.59 0.40 -12.31
N GLY A 204 16.18 1.44 -12.95
CA GLY A 204 17.63 1.64 -12.98
C GLY A 204 18.23 2.09 -11.65
N PHE A 205 17.42 2.63 -10.74
CA PHE A 205 17.87 3.14 -9.44
C PHE A 205 17.40 2.26 -8.28
N VAL A 206 16.17 1.74 -8.36
CA VAL A 206 15.53 0.96 -7.29
C VAL A 206 14.80 -0.26 -7.82
N ILE A 207 14.71 -1.33 -7.02
CA ILE A 207 14.05 -2.59 -7.39
C ILE A 207 12.54 -2.48 -7.31
N CYS A 208 12.03 -1.69 -6.37
CA CYS A 208 10.59 -1.58 -6.11
C CYS A 208 10.07 -0.13 -6.25
N PRO A 209 10.24 0.53 -7.41
CA PRO A 209 9.73 1.89 -7.62
C PRO A 209 8.21 1.96 -7.50
N HIS A 210 7.49 0.92 -7.91
CA HIS A 210 6.04 0.82 -7.73
C HIS A 210 5.64 0.92 -6.25
N TYR A 211 6.42 0.37 -5.31
CA TYR A 211 6.19 0.55 -3.87
C TYR A 211 6.49 1.97 -3.39
N LEU A 212 7.52 2.64 -3.92
CA LEU A 212 7.77 4.05 -3.62
C LEU A 212 6.57 4.91 -4.00
N PHE A 213 6.05 4.74 -5.22
CA PHE A 213 4.88 5.50 -5.68
C PHE A 213 3.59 5.11 -4.96
N GLU A 214 3.47 3.85 -4.52
CA GLU A 214 2.39 3.42 -3.62
C GLU A 214 2.45 4.20 -2.30
N VAL A 215 3.62 4.33 -1.68
CA VAL A 215 3.82 5.15 -0.47
C VAL A 215 3.36 6.59 -0.70
N LEU A 216 3.68 7.19 -1.85
CA LEU A 216 3.22 8.56 -2.18
C LEU A 216 1.70 8.68 -2.28
N VAL A 217 0.99 7.64 -2.75
CA VAL A 217 -0.48 7.62 -2.75
C VAL A 217 -1.02 7.72 -1.32
N PHE A 218 -0.49 6.91 -0.39
CA PHE A 218 -0.95 6.92 1.00
C PHE A 218 -0.59 8.22 1.73
N TRP A 219 0.57 8.81 1.45
CA TRP A 219 0.89 10.15 1.94
C TRP A 219 -0.01 11.23 1.33
N GLY A 220 -0.44 11.06 0.07
CA GLY A 220 -1.49 11.87 -0.53
C GLY A 220 -2.80 11.81 0.26
N PHE A 221 -3.25 10.62 0.66
CA PHE A 221 -4.43 10.48 1.53
C PHE A 221 -4.23 11.15 2.89
N ALA A 222 -3.06 11.00 3.50
CA ALA A 222 -2.72 11.65 4.77
C ALA A 222 -2.77 13.17 4.67
N PHE A 223 -2.23 13.74 3.60
CA PHE A 223 -2.17 15.19 3.40
C PHE A 223 -3.52 15.79 2.99
N ILE A 224 -4.34 15.07 2.21
CA ILE A 224 -5.71 15.49 1.91
C ILE A 224 -6.56 15.43 3.19
N SER A 225 -6.49 14.36 3.98
CA SER A 225 -7.35 14.21 5.16
C SER A 225 -6.91 15.03 6.38
N GLN A 226 -5.59 15.19 6.58
CA GLN A 226 -5.01 15.79 7.79
C GLN A 226 -5.51 15.14 9.09
N THR A 227 -5.82 13.85 9.05
CA THR A 227 -6.22 13.07 10.23
C THR A 227 -5.04 12.26 10.78
N LEU A 228 -4.95 12.15 12.11
CA LEU A 228 -3.91 11.35 12.76
C LEU A 228 -3.90 9.90 12.24
N PHE A 229 -5.07 9.31 12.01
CA PHE A 229 -5.21 7.96 11.50
C PHE A 229 -4.57 7.79 10.12
N SER A 230 -4.81 8.71 9.19
CA SER A 230 -4.27 8.61 7.83
C SER A 230 -2.75 8.78 7.80
N PHE A 231 -2.19 9.65 8.65
CA PHE A 231 -0.74 9.76 8.84
C PHE A 231 -0.14 8.48 9.43
N ALA A 232 -0.76 7.92 10.47
CA ALA A 232 -0.34 6.65 11.06
C ALA A 232 -0.38 5.50 10.05
N TYR A 233 -1.42 5.44 9.22
CA TYR A 233 -1.58 4.45 8.17
C TYR A 233 -0.57 4.61 7.03
N ALA A 234 -0.30 5.85 6.58
CA ALA A 234 0.73 6.13 5.58
C ALA A 234 2.14 5.76 6.07
N MET A 235 2.46 6.09 7.32
CA MET A 235 3.73 5.71 7.95
C MET A 235 3.85 4.19 8.10
N GLY A 236 2.81 3.52 8.59
CA GLY A 236 2.79 2.07 8.70
C GLY A 236 2.97 1.38 7.35
N THR A 237 2.29 1.87 6.31
CA THR A 237 2.45 1.39 4.93
C THR A 237 3.87 1.59 4.41
N THR A 238 4.49 2.74 4.75
CA THR A 238 5.90 3.00 4.43
C THR A 238 6.81 1.94 5.04
N PHE A 239 6.66 1.62 6.33
CA PHE A 239 7.48 0.58 6.97
C PHE A 239 7.23 -0.81 6.43
N TYR A 240 5.98 -1.16 6.14
CA TYR A 240 5.67 -2.43 5.49
C TYR A 240 6.37 -2.57 4.14
N LEU A 241 6.27 -1.55 3.28
CA LEU A 241 6.86 -1.56 1.94
C LEU A 241 8.39 -1.43 1.93
N LEU A 242 8.99 -0.75 2.91
CA LEU A 242 10.43 -0.78 3.16
C LEU A 242 10.90 -2.21 3.50
N GLY A 243 10.17 -2.91 4.37
CA GLY A 243 10.44 -4.31 4.68
C GLY A 243 10.32 -5.21 3.45
N ARG A 244 9.21 -5.10 2.72
CA ARG A 244 8.93 -5.91 1.52
C ARG A 244 9.92 -5.65 0.38
N SER A 245 10.35 -4.41 0.19
CA SER A 245 11.34 -4.05 -0.83
C SER A 245 12.73 -4.57 -0.49
N SER A 246 13.12 -4.53 0.79
CA SER A 246 14.39 -5.13 1.27
C SER A 246 14.41 -6.64 1.08
N ALA A 247 13.34 -7.35 1.46
CA ALA A 247 13.19 -8.77 1.19
C ALA A 247 13.24 -9.06 -0.31
N THR A 248 12.60 -8.21 -1.12
CA THR A 248 12.61 -8.35 -2.59
C THR A 248 14.01 -8.17 -3.15
N ARG A 249 14.78 -7.21 -2.64
CA ARG A 249 16.17 -7.01 -3.02
C ARG A 249 17.03 -8.22 -2.70
N LYS A 250 16.92 -8.76 -1.48
CA LYS A 250 17.62 -10.00 -1.07
C LYS A 250 17.30 -11.16 -2.02
N TRP A 251 16.02 -11.33 -2.38
CA TRP A 251 15.59 -12.35 -3.32
C TRP A 251 16.19 -12.17 -4.73
N TYR A 252 16.27 -10.94 -5.24
CA TYR A 252 16.91 -10.69 -6.55
C TYR A 252 18.41 -10.99 -6.51
N LEU A 253 19.11 -10.58 -5.45
CA LEU A 253 20.53 -10.87 -5.26
C LEU A 253 20.82 -12.37 -5.17
N SER A 254 19.93 -13.16 -4.55
CA SER A 254 20.10 -14.61 -4.49
C SER A 254 19.73 -15.33 -5.78
N LYS A 255 18.92 -14.68 -6.65
CA LYS A 255 18.38 -15.32 -7.86
C LYS A 255 19.24 -15.06 -9.10
N PHE A 256 19.90 -13.91 -9.18
CA PHE A 256 20.68 -13.49 -10.35
C PHE A 256 22.13 -13.25 -9.95
N GLU A 257 23.05 -14.06 -10.49
CA GLU A 257 24.49 -13.96 -10.20
C GLU A 257 25.06 -12.56 -10.55
N ASN A 258 24.62 -11.98 -11.66
CA ASN A 258 25.10 -10.67 -12.15
C ASN A 258 24.13 -9.52 -11.85
N PHE A 259 23.48 -9.51 -10.68
CA PHE A 259 22.57 -8.42 -10.31
C PHE A 259 23.33 -7.12 -9.96
N PRO A 260 22.92 -5.95 -10.49
CA PRO A 260 23.61 -4.68 -10.25
C PRO A 260 23.50 -4.22 -8.78
N MET A 261 24.64 -4.19 -8.08
CA MET A 261 24.71 -3.90 -6.63
C MET A 261 24.35 -2.46 -6.26
N ASN A 262 24.51 -1.53 -7.19
CA ASN A 262 24.16 -0.12 -7.03
C ASN A 262 22.65 0.13 -6.97
N VAL A 263 21.82 -0.82 -7.46
CA VAL A 263 20.36 -0.70 -7.40
C VAL A 263 19.88 -0.92 -5.96
N LYS A 264 19.13 0.07 -5.47
CA LYS A 264 18.58 0.16 -4.11
C LYS A 264 17.23 -0.54 -4.01
N ALA A 265 16.69 -0.73 -2.80
CA ALA A 265 15.44 -1.45 -2.58
C ALA A 265 14.22 -0.65 -3.06
N MET A 266 14.09 0.62 -2.65
CA MET A 266 12.88 1.45 -2.88
C MET A 266 13.14 2.96 -3.02
N ILE A 267 14.05 3.56 -2.24
CA ILE A 267 14.34 5.00 -2.26
C ILE A 267 15.62 5.24 -3.08
N PRO A 268 15.55 5.97 -4.21
CA PRO A 268 16.70 6.23 -5.05
C PRO A 268 17.89 6.78 -4.24
N PHE A 269 19.08 6.23 -4.50
CA PHE A 269 20.35 6.61 -3.88
C PHE A 269 20.48 6.37 -2.36
N LEU A 270 19.39 6.10 -1.64
CA LEU A 270 19.37 5.93 -0.18
C LEU A 270 19.14 4.47 0.25
N PHE A 271 17.98 3.91 -0.09
CA PHE A 271 17.51 2.63 0.49
C PHE A 271 17.02 1.65 -0.55
#